data_AF-A0A8C6UPV2-F1
#
_entry.id   AF-A0A8C6UPV2-F1
#
_cell.length_a   1.000
_cell.length_b   1.000
_cell.length_c   1.000
_cell.angle_alpha   90.00
_cell.angle_beta   90.00
_cell.angle_gamma   90.00
#
_symmetry.space_group_name_H-M   'P 1'
#
loop_
_entity.id
_entity.type
_entity.pdbx_description
1 polymer ?
#
loop_
_entity_poly.entity_id
_entity_poly.type
_entity_poly.pdbx_seq_one_letter_code
_entity_poly.pdbx_strand_id
1 'polypeptide(L)'
;MCGIFCQLSASPAPSEPGKAVHGQLQKRGPNCSQNLTIRGADFSYTCLFSAHVLHMRGALTPQPIQDTHGNVLLWNGEVFGGLSVSPNENDTAVISKRLASCDSPSEILHVFSSIQGPWAFIYHQKDGDYLWFGRDFFGRRSLLWRFDRDAEIFTLSSVAARSLGDCAWKEVPAVGLYRVALKTIGESISFEVFQWDKVGVGEDDELRWETVHDDCIAITNQSRLVMPSPVAALNMCVPNASEEKLSESSNHLNGKDLEQLLASYEQTSEVHSLIDVLSEAVRRRVQSLPFVQETESPATKTKLMLLYCFLAV
;
A
#
# COMPACT_ATOMS: atom_id res chain seq x y z
N MET A 1 3.06 2.73 -11.53
CA MET A 1 2.05 2.30 -10.54
C MET A 1 0.69 2.71 -11.05
N CYS A 2 -0.37 1.95 -10.75
CA CYS A 2 -1.73 2.36 -11.10
C CYS A 2 -2.16 3.65 -10.37
N GLY A 3 -3.15 4.34 -10.93
CA GLY A 3 -3.86 5.44 -10.29
C GLY A 3 -5.25 4.99 -9.86
N ILE A 4 -5.59 5.18 -8.59
CA ILE A 4 -6.94 4.92 -8.06
C ILE A 4 -7.55 6.19 -7.49
N PHE A 5 -8.86 6.33 -7.64
CA PHE A 5 -9.63 7.49 -7.22
C PHE A 5 -11.06 7.07 -6.83
N CYS A 6 -11.56 7.65 -5.76
CA CYS A 6 -12.94 7.56 -5.33
C CYS A 6 -13.42 8.92 -4.87
N GLN A 7 -14.64 9.28 -5.24
CA GLN A 7 -15.34 10.42 -4.67
C GLN A 7 -16.68 9.95 -4.12
N LEU A 8 -16.92 10.21 -2.84
CA LEU A 8 -18.17 9.98 -2.13
C LEU A 8 -18.85 11.33 -1.91
N SER A 9 -20.13 11.45 -2.27
CA SER A 9 -20.94 12.66 -2.06
C SER A 9 -22.35 12.30 -1.60
N ALA A 10 -22.94 13.17 -0.76
CA ALA A 10 -24.38 13.11 -0.44
C ALA A 10 -25.25 13.50 -1.66
N SER A 11 -24.71 14.32 -2.56
CA SER A 11 -25.41 14.79 -3.76
C SER A 11 -25.61 13.67 -4.80
N PRO A 12 -26.78 13.64 -5.49
CA PRO A 12 -27.05 12.69 -6.57
C PRO A 12 -26.37 13.06 -7.90
N ALA A 13 -25.80 14.28 -8.01
CA ALA A 13 -25.10 14.72 -9.20
C ALA A 13 -23.62 14.28 -9.14
N PRO A 14 -23.17 13.39 -10.03
CA PRO A 14 -21.76 13.02 -10.08
C PRO A 14 -20.94 14.25 -10.50
N SER A 15 -19.96 14.63 -9.69
CA SER A 15 -18.93 15.55 -10.15
C SER A 15 -17.76 14.75 -10.70
N GLU A 16 -17.38 15.05 -11.94
CA GLU A 16 -16.20 14.46 -12.56
C GLU A 16 -14.94 14.78 -11.74
N PRO A 17 -13.91 13.91 -11.79
CA PRO A 17 -12.64 14.23 -11.15
C PRO A 17 -12.12 15.52 -11.80
N GLY A 18 -11.62 16.46 -10.99
CA GLY A 18 -11.04 17.69 -11.53
C GLY A 18 -10.01 17.38 -12.62
N LYS A 19 -10.08 18.06 -13.76
CA LYS A 19 -9.27 17.76 -14.97
C LYS A 19 -7.78 17.56 -14.66
N ALA A 20 -7.24 18.35 -13.74
CA ALA A 20 -5.86 18.25 -13.30
C ALA A 20 -5.56 16.92 -12.59
N VAL A 21 -6.44 16.47 -11.68
CA VAL A 21 -6.29 15.19 -10.98
C VAL A 21 -6.40 14.04 -11.97
N HIS A 22 -7.41 14.08 -12.86
CA HIS A 22 -7.62 13.07 -13.90
C HIS A 22 -6.38 12.91 -14.79
N GLY A 23 -5.79 14.01 -15.26
CA GLY A 23 -4.58 13.96 -16.10
C GLY A 23 -3.37 13.35 -15.39
N GLN A 24 -3.23 13.56 -14.07
CA GLN A 24 -2.15 12.95 -13.28
C GLN A 24 -2.39 11.47 -13.02
N LEU A 25 -3.65 11.07 -12.80
CA LEU A 25 -4.04 9.67 -12.65
C LEU A 25 -3.81 8.89 -13.96
N GLN A 26 -4.14 9.48 -15.12
CA GLN A 26 -3.93 8.84 -16.41
C GLN A 26 -2.45 8.58 -16.70
N LYS A 27 -1.55 9.49 -16.30
CA LYS A 27 -0.09 9.27 -16.42
C LYS A 27 0.40 8.10 -15.59
N ARG A 28 -0.27 7.79 -14.47
CA ARG A 28 0.06 6.62 -13.65
C ARG A 28 -0.31 5.32 -14.36
N GLY A 29 -1.47 5.26 -14.98
CA GLY A 29 -1.96 4.07 -15.67
C GLY A 29 -2.42 4.34 -17.10
N PRO A 30 -1.50 4.38 -18.07
CA PRO A 30 -1.80 4.71 -19.45
C PRO A 30 -2.44 3.56 -20.24
N ASN A 31 -2.46 2.33 -19.72
CA ASN A 31 -2.93 1.16 -20.49
C ASN A 31 -4.46 1.02 -20.50
N CYS A 32 -5.12 1.39 -19.41
CA CYS A 32 -6.58 1.33 -19.30
C CYS A 32 -7.04 2.41 -18.32
N SER A 33 -8.11 3.12 -18.65
CA SER A 33 -8.73 4.11 -17.76
C SER A 33 -10.25 3.92 -17.83
N GLN A 34 -10.89 3.71 -16.68
CA GLN A 34 -12.33 3.52 -16.60
C GLN A 34 -12.91 4.21 -15.37
N ASN A 35 -14.15 4.66 -15.52
CA ASN A 35 -14.96 5.24 -14.46
C ASN A 35 -16.16 4.33 -14.18
N LEU A 36 -16.55 4.22 -12.92
CA LEU A 36 -17.75 3.52 -12.49
C LEU A 36 -18.46 4.37 -11.44
N THR A 37 -19.75 4.65 -11.66
CA THR A 37 -20.57 5.38 -10.68
C THR A 37 -21.56 4.42 -10.03
N ILE A 38 -21.57 4.40 -8.70
CA ILE A 38 -22.53 3.65 -7.88
C ILE A 38 -23.37 4.65 -7.09
N ARG A 39 -24.68 4.38 -6.96
CA ARG A 39 -25.60 5.17 -6.14
C ARG A 39 -26.21 4.29 -5.07
N GLY A 40 -26.38 4.84 -3.87
CA GLY A 40 -27.17 4.18 -2.82
C GLY A 40 -28.60 3.94 -3.30
N ALA A 41 -29.24 2.88 -2.81
CA ALA A 41 -30.59 2.49 -3.23
C ALA A 41 -31.65 3.58 -2.98
N ASP A 42 -31.45 4.38 -1.94
CA ASP A 42 -32.26 5.52 -1.51
C ASP A 42 -31.72 6.87 -2.02
N PHE A 43 -30.71 6.86 -2.90
CA PHE A 43 -29.99 8.06 -3.35
C PHE A 43 -29.33 8.86 -2.21
N SER A 44 -29.12 8.25 -1.04
CA SER A 44 -28.45 8.89 0.10
C SER A 44 -26.98 9.22 -0.17
N TYR A 45 -26.35 8.54 -1.14
CA TYR A 45 -24.99 8.80 -1.53
C TYR A 45 -24.73 8.43 -3.00
N THR A 46 -23.68 9.04 -3.56
CA THR A 46 -23.09 8.68 -4.85
C THR A 46 -21.60 8.45 -4.69
N CYS A 47 -21.10 7.34 -5.24
CA CYS A 47 -19.68 7.03 -5.36
C CYS A 47 -19.24 7.08 -6.82
N LEU A 48 -18.28 7.94 -7.15
CA LEU A 48 -17.56 7.91 -8.41
C LEU A 48 -16.21 7.24 -8.21
N PHE A 49 -16.00 6.11 -8.86
CA PHE A 49 -14.74 5.39 -8.91
C PHE A 49 -14.05 5.64 -10.24
N SER A 50 -12.75 5.91 -10.21
CA SER A 50 -11.93 6.07 -11.42
C SER A 50 -10.62 5.34 -11.20
N ALA A 51 -10.26 4.42 -12.10
CA ALA A 51 -9.00 3.70 -12.03
C ALA A 51 -8.26 3.75 -13.36
N HIS A 52 -6.95 3.84 -13.23
CA HIS A 52 -6.00 4.00 -14.32
C HIS A 52 -4.93 2.94 -14.14
N VAL A 53 -4.91 1.95 -15.02
CA VAL A 53 -4.11 0.73 -14.87
C VAL A 53 -2.79 0.88 -15.63
N LEU A 54 -1.69 0.62 -14.92
CA LEU A 54 -0.39 0.32 -15.52
C LEU A 54 -0.22 -1.20 -15.51
N HIS A 55 -0.20 -1.81 -16.68
CA HIS A 55 -0.11 -3.26 -16.80
C HIS A 55 1.35 -3.71 -16.78
N MET A 56 1.73 -4.50 -15.77
CA MET A 56 3.10 -5.00 -15.61
C MET A 56 3.21 -6.53 -15.70
N ARG A 57 2.12 -7.28 -15.46
CA ARG A 57 2.12 -8.75 -15.42
C ARG A 57 0.70 -9.31 -15.65
N GLY A 58 0.63 -10.55 -16.15
CA GLY A 58 -0.63 -11.28 -16.35
C GLY A 58 -1.45 -10.72 -17.51
N ALA A 59 -2.74 -11.00 -17.55
CA ALA A 59 -3.66 -10.32 -18.47
C ALA A 59 -3.96 -8.90 -17.99
N LEU A 60 -4.13 -7.95 -18.93
CA LEU A 60 -4.64 -6.62 -18.61
C LEU A 60 -6.01 -6.78 -17.94
N THR A 61 -6.09 -6.39 -16.68
CA THR A 61 -7.31 -6.43 -15.89
C THR A 61 -7.81 -5.00 -15.72
N PRO A 62 -8.87 -4.61 -16.44
CA PRO A 62 -9.48 -3.30 -16.27
C PRO A 62 -9.96 -3.10 -14.83
N GLN A 63 -9.86 -1.85 -14.36
CA GLN A 63 -10.34 -1.44 -13.06
C GLN A 63 -11.15 -0.15 -13.23
N PRO A 64 -12.12 0.17 -12.36
CA PRO A 64 -12.53 -0.58 -11.15
C PRO A 64 -13.12 -1.96 -11.47
N ILE A 65 -12.81 -2.98 -10.67
CA ILE A 65 -13.39 -4.31 -10.85
C ILE A 65 -14.66 -4.43 -10.02
N GLN A 66 -15.76 -4.88 -10.63
CA GLN A 66 -17.03 -5.12 -9.95
C GLN A 66 -17.32 -6.62 -9.91
N ASP A 67 -17.64 -7.14 -8.73
CA ASP A 67 -18.00 -8.55 -8.56
C ASP A 67 -19.50 -8.82 -8.81
N THR A 68 -19.91 -10.07 -8.69
CA THR A 68 -21.31 -10.49 -8.90
C THR A 68 -22.28 -9.99 -7.84
N HIS A 69 -21.79 -9.66 -6.63
CA HIS A 69 -22.59 -9.07 -5.56
C HIS A 69 -22.73 -7.55 -5.76
N GLY A 70 -21.88 -6.97 -6.62
CA GLY A 70 -21.85 -5.55 -6.94
C GLY A 70 -20.87 -4.76 -6.09
N ASN A 71 -19.98 -5.43 -5.34
CA ASN A 71 -18.87 -4.79 -4.67
C ASN A 71 -17.85 -4.29 -5.69
N VAL A 72 -17.16 -3.20 -5.39
CA VAL A 72 -16.20 -2.57 -6.32
C VAL A 72 -14.83 -2.49 -5.66
N LEU A 73 -13.78 -3.00 -6.33
CA LEU A 73 -12.40 -2.90 -5.89
C LEU A 73 -11.57 -2.03 -6.84
N LEU A 74 -10.78 -1.13 -6.26
CA LEU A 74 -9.69 -0.42 -6.90
C LEU A 74 -8.40 -0.77 -6.16
N TRP A 75 -7.42 -1.27 -6.89
CA TRP A 75 -6.18 -1.81 -6.36
C TRP A 75 -4.97 -1.13 -7.01
N ASN A 76 -4.13 -0.54 -6.17
CA ASN A 76 -2.81 -0.04 -6.54
C ASN A 76 -1.75 -0.75 -5.70
N GLY A 77 -1.26 -1.89 -6.17
CA GLY A 77 -0.26 -2.66 -5.47
C GLY A 77 0.15 -3.93 -6.20
N GLU A 78 0.98 -4.72 -5.52
CA GLU A 78 1.52 -5.97 -6.01
C GLU A 78 1.52 -7.00 -4.87
N VAL A 79 1.13 -8.23 -5.19
CA VAL A 79 1.18 -9.37 -4.28
C VAL A 79 2.48 -10.13 -4.52
N PHE A 80 3.35 -10.14 -3.53
CA PHE A 80 4.60 -10.91 -3.53
C PHE A 80 4.48 -12.20 -2.71
N GLY A 81 3.51 -12.29 -1.80
CA GLY A 81 3.30 -13.47 -0.96
C GLY A 81 2.07 -13.36 -0.05
N GLY A 82 1.86 -14.41 0.75
CA GLY A 82 0.77 -14.55 1.71
C GLY A 82 -0.63 -14.76 1.11
N LEU A 83 -0.87 -14.26 -0.10
CA LEU A 83 -2.01 -14.63 -0.95
C LEU A 83 -1.50 -15.42 -2.17
N SER A 84 -2.10 -16.59 -2.42
CA SER A 84 -1.73 -17.42 -3.56
C SER A 84 -2.25 -16.81 -4.87
N VAL A 85 -1.34 -16.26 -5.67
CA VAL A 85 -1.61 -15.73 -7.02
C VAL A 85 -0.74 -16.49 -8.01
N SER A 86 -1.36 -17.16 -8.99
CA SER A 86 -0.62 -17.91 -10.01
C SER A 86 0.08 -16.96 -10.99
N PRO A 87 1.17 -17.37 -11.68
CA PRO A 87 1.91 -16.49 -12.58
C PRO A 87 1.11 -15.84 -13.71
N ASN A 88 0.00 -16.46 -14.12
CA ASN A 88 -0.89 -16.00 -15.18
C ASN A 88 -2.11 -15.22 -14.66
N GLU A 89 -2.31 -15.22 -13.34
CA GLU A 89 -3.41 -14.49 -12.70
C GLU A 89 -3.03 -13.04 -12.45
N ASN A 90 -4.04 -12.19 -12.29
CA ASN A 90 -3.87 -10.81 -11.89
C ASN A 90 -4.22 -10.66 -10.42
N ASP A 91 -3.33 -10.03 -9.64
CA ASP A 91 -3.49 -9.75 -8.22
C ASP A 91 -4.88 -9.16 -7.89
N THR A 92 -5.32 -8.17 -8.67
CA THR A 92 -6.60 -7.48 -8.47
C THR A 92 -7.78 -8.43 -8.57
N ALA A 93 -7.77 -9.33 -9.56
CA ALA A 93 -8.85 -10.28 -9.78
C ALA A 93 -8.92 -11.32 -8.65
N VAL A 94 -7.76 -11.80 -8.18
CA VAL A 94 -7.68 -12.75 -7.07
C VAL A 94 -8.16 -12.10 -5.77
N ILE A 95 -7.73 -10.86 -5.48
CA ILE A 95 -8.16 -10.11 -4.29
C ILE A 95 -9.66 -9.85 -4.34
N SER A 96 -10.19 -9.36 -5.48
CA SER A 96 -11.64 -9.13 -5.64
C SER A 96 -12.45 -10.39 -5.37
N LYS A 97 -12.03 -11.54 -5.92
CA LYS A 97 -12.69 -12.82 -5.67
C LYS A 97 -12.66 -13.23 -4.19
N ARG A 98 -11.56 -12.97 -3.49
CA ARG A 98 -11.44 -13.28 -2.05
C ARG A 98 -12.30 -12.35 -1.18
N LEU A 99 -12.36 -11.07 -1.51
CA LEU A 99 -13.21 -10.11 -0.80
C LEU A 99 -14.70 -10.42 -1.04
N ALA A 100 -15.08 -10.87 -2.23
CA ALA A 100 -16.44 -11.27 -2.56
C ALA A 100 -16.97 -12.46 -1.75
N SER A 101 -16.09 -13.23 -1.10
CA SER A 101 -16.44 -14.35 -0.22
C SER A 101 -16.30 -14.02 1.27
N CYS A 102 -16.04 -12.76 1.62
CA CYS A 102 -15.96 -12.34 3.02
C CYS A 102 -17.34 -11.90 3.52
N ASP A 103 -17.79 -12.49 4.61
CA ASP A 103 -19.07 -12.21 5.27
C ASP A 103 -18.89 -11.33 6.52
N SER A 104 -17.64 -11.07 6.93
CA SER A 104 -17.35 -10.28 8.14
C SER A 104 -16.17 -9.30 7.99
N PRO A 105 -16.13 -8.23 8.79
CA PRO A 105 -14.96 -7.35 8.93
C PRO A 105 -13.66 -8.12 9.17
N SER A 106 -13.69 -9.12 10.04
CA SER A 106 -12.50 -9.91 10.40
C SER A 106 -11.88 -10.64 9.20
N GLU A 107 -12.71 -11.15 8.28
CA GLU A 107 -12.23 -11.82 7.08
C GLU A 107 -11.62 -10.84 6.08
N ILE A 108 -12.22 -9.65 5.91
CA ILE A 108 -11.64 -8.58 5.08
C ILE A 108 -10.27 -8.17 5.63
N LEU A 109 -10.17 -7.96 6.95
CA LEU A 109 -8.91 -7.65 7.62
C LEU A 109 -7.89 -8.78 7.45
N HIS A 110 -8.32 -10.04 7.54
CA HIS A 110 -7.46 -11.20 7.32
C HIS A 110 -6.89 -11.22 5.90
N VAL A 111 -7.71 -10.95 4.88
CA VAL A 111 -7.24 -10.86 3.49
C VAL A 111 -6.13 -9.81 3.37
N PHE A 112 -6.36 -8.58 3.82
CA PHE A 112 -5.35 -7.52 3.67
C PHE A 112 -4.10 -7.72 4.53
N SER A 113 -4.25 -8.21 5.76
CA SER A 113 -3.10 -8.48 6.65
C SER A 113 -2.23 -9.65 6.16
N SER A 114 -2.80 -10.59 5.41
CA SER A 114 -2.03 -11.69 4.81
C SER A 114 -1.17 -11.25 3.62
N ILE A 115 -1.53 -10.16 2.92
CA ILE A 115 -0.85 -9.77 1.68
C ILE A 115 0.55 -9.24 1.98
N GLN A 116 1.55 -9.95 1.47
CA GLN A 116 2.93 -9.48 1.46
C GLN A 116 3.20 -8.74 0.16
N GLY A 117 3.39 -7.43 0.24
CA GLY A 117 3.68 -6.58 -0.91
C GLY A 117 3.25 -5.12 -0.66
N PRO A 118 3.66 -4.17 -1.52
CA PRO A 118 3.24 -2.78 -1.39
C PRO A 118 1.83 -2.61 -1.96
N TRP A 119 0.92 -1.96 -1.22
CA TRP A 119 -0.45 -1.78 -1.71
C TRP A 119 -1.18 -0.60 -1.08
N ALA A 120 -2.12 -0.07 -1.86
CA ALA A 120 -3.20 0.81 -1.44
C ALA A 120 -4.47 0.37 -2.16
N PHE A 121 -5.61 0.45 -1.49
CA PHE A 121 -6.87 0.01 -2.07
C PHE A 121 -8.05 0.91 -1.69
N ILE A 122 -9.11 0.79 -2.48
CA ILE A 122 -10.45 1.31 -2.18
C ILE A 122 -11.43 0.18 -2.51
N TYR A 123 -12.29 -0.19 -1.58
CA TYR A 123 -13.24 -1.29 -1.71
C TYR A 123 -14.63 -0.87 -1.24
N HIS A 124 -15.58 -0.81 -2.16
CA HIS A 124 -17.00 -0.59 -1.87
C HIS A 124 -17.66 -1.94 -1.60
N GLN A 125 -18.21 -2.10 -0.40
CA GLN A 125 -19.00 -3.25 0.01
C GLN A 125 -20.48 -2.88 -0.08
N LYS A 126 -21.19 -3.49 -1.02
CA LYS A 126 -22.57 -3.13 -1.36
C LYS A 126 -23.56 -3.48 -0.24
N ASP A 127 -23.50 -4.70 0.28
CA ASP A 127 -24.53 -5.20 1.20
C ASP A 127 -24.60 -4.42 2.52
N GLY A 128 -23.48 -3.82 2.95
CA GLY A 128 -23.40 -2.99 4.15
C GLY A 128 -23.35 -1.48 3.89
N ASP A 129 -23.40 -1.05 2.63
CA ASP A 129 -23.14 0.34 2.24
C ASP A 129 -21.87 0.91 2.90
N TYR A 130 -20.76 0.16 2.81
CA TYR A 130 -19.47 0.55 3.38
C TYR A 130 -18.43 0.87 2.30
N LEU A 131 -17.59 1.86 2.58
CA LEU A 131 -16.34 2.08 1.85
C LEU A 131 -15.17 1.73 2.76
N TRP A 132 -14.39 0.76 2.32
CA TRP A 132 -13.14 0.36 2.93
C TRP A 132 -11.98 0.95 2.14
N PHE A 133 -10.95 1.40 2.83
CA PHE A 133 -9.73 1.88 2.19
C PHE A 133 -8.56 1.81 3.15
N GLY A 134 -7.35 1.86 2.59
CA GLY A 134 -6.15 1.88 3.40
C GLY A 134 -4.91 1.56 2.58
N ARG A 135 -3.81 1.41 3.30
CA ARG A 135 -2.48 1.14 2.74
C ARG A 135 -1.83 0.00 3.50
N ASP A 136 -0.82 -0.59 2.89
CA ASP A 136 0.01 -1.60 3.54
C ASP A 136 0.70 -1.02 4.79
N PHE A 137 1.19 -1.90 5.67
CA PHE A 137 1.83 -1.53 6.95
C PHE A 137 2.89 -0.43 6.83
N PHE A 138 3.63 -0.39 5.72
CA PHE A 138 4.68 0.62 5.50
C PHE A 138 4.21 1.86 4.73
N GLY A 139 2.97 1.88 4.22
CA GLY A 139 2.45 2.98 3.42
C GLY A 139 3.19 3.20 2.09
N ARG A 140 3.63 2.12 1.42
CA ARG A 140 4.51 2.21 0.24
C ARG A 140 3.81 2.67 -1.03
N ARG A 141 2.47 2.60 -1.07
CA ARG A 141 1.65 3.10 -2.18
C ARG A 141 0.86 4.32 -1.71
N SER A 142 0.93 5.39 -2.49
CA SER A 142 0.26 6.65 -2.14
C SER A 142 -1.25 6.50 -2.14
N LEU A 143 -1.88 7.03 -1.09
CA LEU A 143 -3.32 7.23 -0.99
C LEU A 143 -3.56 8.48 -0.16
N LEU A 144 -4.21 9.46 -0.78
CA LEU A 144 -4.55 10.74 -0.19
C LEU A 144 -6.04 10.79 0.06
N TRP A 145 -6.43 11.51 1.09
CA TRP A 145 -7.81 11.90 1.33
C TRP A 145 -7.97 13.42 1.29
N ARG A 146 -9.19 13.86 1.02
CA ARG A 146 -9.63 15.25 1.16
C ARG A 146 -11.10 15.24 1.51
N PHE A 147 -11.51 16.09 2.44
CA PHE A 147 -12.91 16.31 2.74
C PHE A 147 -13.26 17.77 2.49
N ASP A 148 -14.23 17.99 1.62
CA ASP A 148 -14.80 19.30 1.32
C ASP A 148 -16.13 19.40 2.09
N ARG A 149 -16.13 20.17 3.18
CA ARG A 149 -17.31 20.33 4.05
C ARG A 149 -18.47 21.03 3.34
N ASP A 150 -18.17 22.08 2.59
CA ASP A 150 -19.20 22.89 1.94
C ASP A 150 -19.92 22.10 0.83
N ALA A 151 -19.19 21.23 0.15
CA ALA A 151 -19.75 20.36 -0.87
C ALA A 151 -20.24 19.01 -0.34
N GLU A 152 -19.93 18.67 0.92
CA GLU A 152 -20.11 17.34 1.52
C GLU A 152 -19.49 16.22 0.65
N ILE A 153 -18.25 16.45 0.20
CA ILE A 153 -17.53 15.54 -0.69
C ILE A 153 -16.29 14.98 0.01
N PHE A 154 -16.27 13.67 0.17
CA PHE A 154 -15.07 12.94 0.57
C PHE A 154 -14.37 12.35 -0.65
N THR A 155 -13.10 12.65 -0.83
CA THR A 155 -12.30 12.20 -1.97
C THR A 155 -11.11 11.38 -1.51
N LEU A 156 -10.90 10.23 -2.14
CA LEU A 156 -9.68 9.43 -2.06
C LEU A 156 -8.98 9.47 -3.41
N SER A 157 -7.66 9.65 -3.42
CA SER A 157 -6.88 9.67 -4.66
C SER A 157 -5.45 9.26 -4.43
N SER A 158 -4.89 8.51 -5.38
CA SER A 158 -3.46 8.18 -5.36
C SER A 158 -2.55 9.39 -5.65
N VAL A 159 -3.09 10.48 -6.18
CA VAL A 159 -2.36 11.72 -6.52
C VAL A 159 -3.23 12.96 -6.25
N ALA A 160 -2.60 14.06 -5.86
CA ALA A 160 -3.26 15.36 -5.78
C ALA A 160 -2.84 16.25 -6.95
N ALA A 161 -3.76 17.08 -7.44
CA ALA A 161 -3.41 18.21 -8.29
C ALA A 161 -3.02 19.36 -7.36
N ARG A 162 -1.73 19.69 -7.30
CA ARG A 162 -1.29 20.86 -6.53
C ARG A 162 -1.73 22.13 -7.24
N SER A 163 -2.72 22.83 -6.70
CA SER A 163 -2.94 24.25 -6.95
C SER A 163 -2.18 25.06 -5.89
N LEU A 164 -1.81 26.29 -6.23
CA LEU A 164 -1.20 27.22 -5.28
C LEU A 164 -2.18 27.49 -4.13
N GLY A 165 -1.83 27.05 -2.91
CA GLY A 165 -2.61 27.31 -1.69
C GLY A 165 -3.54 26.18 -1.23
N ASP A 166 -3.68 25.08 -1.98
CA ASP A 166 -4.52 23.94 -1.57
C ASP A 166 -3.74 22.93 -0.73
N CYS A 167 -3.85 23.07 0.60
CA CYS A 167 -3.34 22.13 1.59
C CYS A 167 -4.40 21.12 2.07
N ALA A 168 -5.55 21.01 1.38
CA ALA A 168 -6.66 20.17 1.84
C ALA A 168 -6.40 18.67 1.68
N TRP A 169 -5.51 18.29 0.76
CA TRP A 169 -5.08 16.90 0.61
C TRP A 169 -4.12 16.50 1.72
N LYS A 170 -4.48 15.45 2.45
CA LYS A 170 -3.63 14.80 3.45
C LYS A 170 -3.40 13.35 3.04
N GLU A 171 -2.26 12.78 3.39
CA GLU A 171 -2.01 11.35 3.19
C GLU A 171 -2.85 10.54 4.17
N VAL A 172 -3.47 9.45 3.72
CA VAL A 172 -4.20 8.49 4.57
C VAL A 172 -3.19 7.78 5.46
N PRO A 173 -3.16 7.91 6.80
CA PRO A 173 -2.11 7.29 7.61
C PRO A 173 -2.03 5.77 7.46
N ALA A 174 -0.80 5.21 7.46
CA ALA A 174 -0.57 3.77 7.32
C ALA A 174 -0.70 3.03 8.66
N VAL A 175 -1.63 3.46 9.51
CA VAL A 175 -1.84 2.89 10.86
C VAL A 175 -2.78 1.68 10.84
N GLY A 176 -3.50 1.46 9.74
CA GLY A 176 -4.49 0.41 9.63
C GLY A 176 -5.40 0.55 8.41
N LEU A 177 -6.54 -0.13 8.45
CA LEU A 177 -7.63 0.07 7.49
C LEU A 177 -8.71 0.98 8.05
N TYR A 178 -9.40 1.65 7.14
CA TYR A 178 -10.49 2.55 7.43
C TYR A 178 -11.77 2.01 6.81
N ARG A 179 -12.87 2.14 7.54
CA ARG A 179 -14.22 1.89 7.06
C ARG A 179 -15.08 3.13 7.30
N VAL A 180 -15.86 3.52 6.30
CA VAL A 180 -16.90 4.54 6.46
C VAL A 180 -18.24 4.00 6.00
N ALA A 181 -19.29 4.31 6.77
CA ALA A 181 -20.67 4.07 6.36
C ALA A 181 -21.07 5.13 5.33
N LEU A 182 -21.44 4.71 4.13
CA LEU A 182 -21.68 5.62 3.01
C LEU A 182 -22.86 6.56 3.27
N LYS A 183 -23.85 6.10 4.05
CA LYS A 183 -25.06 6.85 4.40
C LYS A 183 -24.85 7.95 5.44
N THR A 184 -23.68 8.00 6.08
CA THR A 184 -23.41 8.96 7.16
C THR A 184 -22.60 10.17 6.70
N ILE A 185 -22.41 10.35 5.39
CA ILE A 185 -21.78 11.56 4.86
C ILE A 185 -22.73 12.76 5.00
N GLY A 186 -22.19 13.88 5.47
CA GLY A 186 -22.87 15.16 5.63
C GLY A 186 -21.84 16.23 5.99
N GLU A 187 -22.13 17.09 6.97
CA GLU A 187 -21.21 18.13 7.46
C GLU A 187 -19.87 17.59 8.03
N SER A 188 -19.84 16.33 8.44
CA SER A 188 -18.64 15.64 8.91
C SER A 188 -18.63 14.19 8.41
N ILE A 189 -17.46 13.55 8.49
CA ILE A 189 -17.30 12.15 8.10
C ILE A 189 -16.57 11.37 9.21
N SER A 190 -17.17 10.27 9.63
CA SER A 190 -16.60 9.38 10.64
C SER A 190 -15.98 8.14 10.02
N PHE A 191 -14.76 7.81 10.43
CA PHE A 191 -14.05 6.62 10.01
C PHE A 191 -13.91 5.66 11.19
N GLU A 192 -14.30 4.42 10.97
CA GLU A 192 -13.89 3.34 11.85
C GLU A 192 -12.50 2.86 11.46
N VAL A 193 -11.59 2.76 12.43
CA VAL A 193 -10.19 2.40 12.19
C VAL A 193 -9.85 1.03 12.78
N PHE A 194 -9.26 0.18 11.93
CA PHE A 194 -8.77 -1.14 12.25
C PHE A 194 -7.24 -1.12 12.23
N GLN A 195 -6.62 -0.93 13.39
CA GLN A 195 -5.20 -0.68 13.51
C GLN A 195 -4.35 -1.95 13.27
N TRP A 196 -3.12 -1.75 12.81
CA TRP A 196 -2.08 -2.77 12.88
C TRP A 196 -1.66 -3.01 14.33
N ASP A 197 -1.41 -4.27 14.67
CA ASP A 197 -0.86 -4.68 15.94
C ASP A 197 0.59 -4.21 16.02
N LYS A 198 0.93 -3.35 16.97
CA LYS A 198 2.30 -2.87 17.14
C LYS A 198 3.04 -3.82 18.09
N VAL A 199 3.80 -4.77 17.54
CA VAL A 199 4.66 -5.64 18.36
C VAL A 199 5.84 -4.81 18.90
N GLY A 200 5.87 -4.56 20.22
CA GLY A 200 7.05 -4.03 20.93
C GLY A 200 7.11 -2.52 21.14
N VAL A 201 6.02 -1.78 20.91
CA VAL A 201 5.90 -0.38 21.33
C VAL A 201 5.09 -0.37 22.63
N GLY A 202 5.65 0.15 23.72
CA GLY A 202 4.95 0.25 25.01
C GLY A 202 3.61 0.97 24.89
N GLU A 203 2.69 0.67 25.81
CA GLU A 203 1.28 1.13 25.86
C GLU A 203 1.08 2.67 25.81
N ASP A 204 2.15 3.47 25.81
CA ASP A 204 2.14 4.92 26.01
C ASP A 204 2.14 5.74 24.70
N ASP A 205 2.21 5.09 23.54
CA ASP A 205 1.98 5.74 22.24
C ASP A 205 0.48 5.65 21.91
N GLU A 206 -0.35 6.26 22.77
CA GLU A 206 -1.68 6.73 22.37
C GLU A 206 -1.44 7.58 21.12
N LEU A 207 -1.53 6.97 19.95
CA LEU A 207 -1.50 7.60 18.64
C LEU A 207 -2.59 8.66 18.68
N ARG A 208 -2.21 9.86 19.13
CA ARG A 208 -3.09 11.01 19.11
C ARG A 208 -3.52 11.12 17.67
N TRP A 209 -4.82 11.01 17.45
CA TRP A 209 -5.47 11.14 16.15
C TRP A 209 -5.29 12.53 15.52
N GLU A 210 -4.29 13.32 15.95
CA GLU A 210 -3.81 14.61 15.45
C GLU A 210 -3.47 14.61 13.95
N THR A 211 -3.44 13.44 13.29
CA THR A 211 -3.24 13.30 11.84
C THR A 211 -4.53 13.20 11.04
N VAL A 212 -5.67 13.04 11.70
CA VAL A 212 -6.97 13.06 11.04
C VAL A 212 -7.32 14.53 10.78
N HIS A 213 -7.83 14.86 9.59
CA HIS A 213 -8.28 16.22 9.29
C HIS A 213 -9.21 16.71 10.41
N ASP A 214 -9.22 18.01 10.76
CA ASP A 214 -10.07 18.56 11.84
C ASP A 214 -11.58 18.24 11.66
N ASP A 215 -11.95 17.82 10.44
CA ASP A 215 -13.31 17.60 9.96
C ASP A 215 -13.64 16.11 9.79
N CYS A 216 -12.68 15.26 10.14
CA CYS A 216 -12.72 13.82 10.01
C CYS A 216 -12.65 13.24 11.43
N ILE A 217 -13.60 12.38 11.79
CA ILE A 217 -13.65 11.79 13.13
C ILE A 217 -13.19 10.34 13.03
N ALA A 218 -12.01 10.02 13.54
CA ALA A 218 -11.58 8.63 13.67
C ALA A 218 -12.14 8.02 14.95
N ILE A 219 -12.82 6.88 14.80
CA ILE A 219 -13.41 6.10 15.88
C ILE A 219 -12.70 4.74 15.88
N THR A 220 -12.21 4.33 17.05
CA THR A 220 -11.67 2.97 17.20
C THR A 220 -12.76 1.95 16.93
N ASN A 221 -12.46 0.89 16.18
CA ASN A 221 -13.46 -0.12 15.87
C ASN A 221 -14.07 -0.73 17.14
N GLN A 222 -15.39 -0.87 17.14
CA GLN A 222 -16.15 -1.29 18.33
C GLN A 222 -15.83 -2.73 18.73
N SER A 223 -15.46 -3.55 17.75
CA SER A 223 -15.13 -4.96 17.91
C SER A 223 -13.72 -5.22 18.46
N ARG A 224 -12.90 -4.18 18.69
CA ARG A 224 -11.48 -4.26 19.07
C ARG A 224 -10.64 -5.21 18.21
N LEU A 225 -11.01 -5.33 16.93
CA LEU A 225 -10.26 -6.10 15.95
C LEU A 225 -8.95 -5.39 15.63
N VAL A 226 -7.86 -6.15 15.67
CA VAL A 226 -6.51 -5.67 15.35
C VAL A 226 -5.98 -6.53 14.22
N MET A 227 -5.27 -5.90 13.27
CA MET A 227 -4.61 -6.62 12.20
C MET A 227 -3.22 -7.06 12.63
N PRO A 228 -2.81 -8.32 12.43
CA PRO A 228 -1.47 -8.75 12.80
C PRO A 228 -0.40 -7.94 12.05
N SER A 229 0.69 -7.57 12.75
CA SER A 229 1.86 -6.98 12.09
C SER A 229 2.47 -7.97 11.11
N PRO A 230 2.72 -7.58 9.85
CA PRO A 230 3.46 -8.43 8.91
C PRO A 230 4.96 -8.48 9.21
N VAL A 231 5.44 -7.70 10.19
CA VAL A 231 6.85 -7.57 10.57
C VAL A 231 7.02 -8.02 12.02
N ALA A 232 7.97 -8.92 12.25
CA ALA A 232 8.41 -9.26 13.61
C ALA A 232 9.11 -8.04 14.24
N ALA A 233 9.03 -7.91 15.57
CA ALA A 233 9.76 -6.85 16.26
C ALA A 233 11.25 -6.91 15.89
N LEU A 234 11.81 -5.76 15.49
CA LEU A 234 13.23 -5.66 15.21
C LEU A 234 13.99 -5.93 16.52
N ASN A 235 15.07 -6.69 16.41
CA ASN A 235 16.00 -6.81 17.53
C ASN A 235 16.66 -5.44 17.74
N MET A 236 16.20 -4.71 18.75
CA MET A 236 16.77 -3.44 19.18
C MET A 236 17.85 -3.62 20.25
N CYS A 237 18.12 -4.86 20.67
CA CYS A 237 19.20 -5.17 21.60
C CYS A 237 20.52 -5.15 20.84
N VAL A 238 21.41 -4.26 21.25
CA VAL A 238 22.83 -4.38 20.92
C VAL A 238 23.34 -5.66 21.60
N PRO A 239 24.07 -6.54 20.90
CA PRO A 239 24.71 -7.68 21.53
C PRO A 239 25.51 -7.21 22.75
N ASN A 240 25.32 -7.84 23.91
CA ASN A 240 26.09 -7.50 25.09
C ASN A 240 27.58 -7.67 24.75
N ALA A 241 28.37 -6.62 24.94
CA ALA A 241 29.82 -6.60 24.75
C ALA A 241 30.56 -7.42 25.83
N SER A 242 30.02 -8.58 26.19
CA SER A 242 30.55 -9.47 27.21
C SER A 242 30.85 -10.82 26.55
N GLU A 243 31.91 -10.82 25.73
CA GLU A 243 32.88 -11.93 25.60
C GLU A 243 33.98 -11.65 24.55
N GLU A 244 33.98 -10.49 23.88
CA GLU A 244 35.22 -10.02 23.27
C GLU A 244 36.08 -9.35 24.34
N LYS A 245 37.18 -10.01 24.72
CA LYS A 245 38.31 -9.36 25.41
C LYS A 245 38.95 -8.32 24.49
N LEU A 246 38.25 -7.23 24.19
CA LEU A 246 38.88 -6.00 23.76
C LEU A 246 39.50 -5.42 25.02
N SER A 247 40.74 -5.81 25.28
CA SER A 247 41.55 -5.26 26.35
C SER A 247 41.46 -3.74 26.29
N GLU A 248 40.93 -3.15 27.37
CA GLU A 248 40.93 -1.73 27.62
C GLU A 248 42.38 -1.21 27.63
N SER A 249 42.91 -0.89 26.46
CA SER A 249 44.12 -0.08 26.38
C SER A 249 44.19 0.67 25.05
N SER A 250 43.99 1.98 25.17
CA SER A 250 44.40 3.06 24.27
C SER A 250 43.42 3.53 23.18
N ASN A 251 43.18 4.84 23.21
CA ASN A 251 42.39 5.66 22.26
C ASN A 251 43.05 5.79 20.87
N HIS A 252 43.66 4.72 20.36
CA HIS A 252 44.15 4.65 19.00
C HIS A 252 43.80 3.28 18.45
N LEU A 253 42.63 3.15 17.82
CA LEU A 253 42.36 2.07 16.88
C LEU A 253 43.45 2.12 15.82
N ASN A 254 44.44 1.25 15.92
CA ASN A 254 45.53 1.18 14.97
C ASN A 254 45.04 0.39 13.76
N GLY A 255 45.52 0.69 12.54
CA GLY A 255 45.04 0.04 11.32
C GLY A 255 45.12 -1.50 11.37
N LYS A 256 46.06 -2.04 12.15
CA LYS A 256 46.23 -3.47 12.40
C LYS A 256 45.14 -4.10 13.27
N ASP A 257 44.56 -3.36 14.22
CA ASP A 257 43.47 -3.86 15.06
C ASP A 257 42.18 -3.98 14.23
N LEU A 258 41.97 -3.05 13.29
CA LEU A 258 40.87 -3.11 12.34
C LEU A 258 41.04 -4.26 11.34
N GLU A 259 42.26 -4.49 10.83
CA GLU A 259 42.56 -5.66 9.98
C GLU A 259 42.34 -6.97 10.72
N GLN A 260 42.70 -7.04 12.01
CA GLN A 260 42.51 -8.24 12.83
C GLN A 260 41.02 -8.49 13.14
N LEU A 261 40.26 -7.42 13.38
CA LEU A 261 38.80 -7.50 13.57
C LEU A 261 38.11 -7.91 12.25
N LEU A 262 38.48 -7.32 11.12
CA LEU A 262 37.95 -7.71 9.81
C LEU A 262 38.29 -9.17 9.48
N ALA A 263 39.50 -9.63 9.81
CA ALA A 263 39.91 -11.02 9.65
C ALA A 263 39.16 -11.99 10.59
N SER A 264 38.72 -11.55 11.78
CA SER A 264 37.87 -12.37 12.65
C SER A 264 36.43 -12.44 12.13
N TYR A 265 35.93 -11.37 11.51
CA TYR A 265 34.60 -11.36 10.87
C TYR A 265 34.54 -12.10 9.53
N GLU A 266 35.64 -12.18 8.77
CA GLU A 266 35.76 -13.01 7.56
C GLU A 266 35.52 -14.51 7.82
N GLN A 267 35.53 -14.97 9.07
CA GLN A 267 35.24 -16.37 9.45
C GLN A 267 33.85 -16.58 10.06
N THR A 268 33.02 -15.54 10.13
CA THR A 268 31.68 -15.67 10.73
C THR A 268 30.71 -16.25 9.72
N SER A 269 30.08 -17.37 10.08
CA SER A 269 29.05 -18.03 9.28
C SER A 269 27.88 -17.10 8.96
N GLU A 270 27.67 -16.09 9.79
CA GLU A 270 26.65 -15.05 9.72
C GLU A 270 26.92 -14.07 8.57
N VAL A 271 28.17 -13.63 8.39
CA VAL A 271 28.55 -12.76 7.26
C VAL A 271 28.39 -13.52 5.94
N HIS A 272 28.83 -14.77 5.88
CA HIS A 272 28.61 -15.62 4.71
C HIS A 272 27.12 -15.84 4.44
N SER A 273 26.32 -16.12 5.48
CA SER A 273 24.87 -16.26 5.35
C SER A 273 24.22 -14.98 4.81
N LEU A 274 24.66 -13.80 5.26
CA LEU A 274 24.14 -12.52 4.76
C LEU A 274 24.53 -12.30 3.30
N ILE A 275 25.79 -12.56 2.94
CA ILE A 275 26.28 -12.47 1.57
C ILE A 275 25.49 -13.42 0.66
N ASP A 276 25.22 -14.64 1.10
CA ASP A 276 24.44 -15.63 0.35
C ASP A 276 23.01 -15.14 0.11
N VAL A 277 22.34 -14.61 1.14
CA VAL A 277 20.99 -14.03 1.02
C VAL A 277 20.98 -12.86 0.05
N LEU A 278 21.94 -11.93 0.16
CA LEU A 278 22.04 -10.78 -0.72
C LEU A 278 22.36 -11.19 -2.17
N SER A 279 23.29 -12.13 -2.35
CA SER A 279 23.67 -12.67 -3.66
C SER A 279 22.50 -13.39 -4.33
N GLU A 280 21.73 -14.16 -3.57
CA GLU A 280 20.53 -14.83 -4.06
C GLU A 280 19.42 -13.82 -4.43
N ALA A 281 19.24 -12.76 -3.63
CA ALA A 281 18.31 -11.68 -3.94
C ALA A 281 18.69 -10.96 -5.25
N VAL A 282 19.97 -10.67 -5.44
CA VAL A 282 20.49 -10.10 -6.70
C VAL A 282 20.30 -11.07 -7.86
N ARG A 283 20.67 -12.35 -7.72
CA ARG A 283 20.51 -13.37 -8.75
C ARG A 283 19.06 -13.48 -9.20
N ARG A 284 18.11 -13.55 -8.27
CA ARG A 284 16.68 -13.59 -8.58
C ARG A 284 16.23 -12.36 -9.36
N ARG A 285 16.66 -11.16 -8.96
CA ARG A 285 16.29 -9.92 -9.66
C ARG A 285 16.85 -9.85 -11.07
N VAL A 286 18.09 -10.30 -11.27
CA VAL A 286 18.75 -10.31 -12.59
C VAL A 286 18.13 -11.37 -13.52
N GLN A 287 17.72 -12.52 -12.98
CA GLN A 287 17.15 -13.60 -13.79
C GLN A 287 15.64 -13.44 -14.04
N SER A 288 14.92 -12.75 -13.16
CA SER A 288 13.47 -12.51 -13.27
C SER A 288 13.17 -11.24 -14.09
N LEU A 289 13.79 -11.10 -15.26
CA LEU A 289 13.45 -10.01 -16.17
C LEU A 289 12.08 -10.28 -16.82
N PRO A 290 11.26 -9.24 -17.04
CA PRO A 290 9.98 -9.40 -17.71
C PRO A 290 10.22 -10.02 -19.09
N PHE A 291 9.37 -10.98 -19.45
CA PHE A 291 9.40 -11.69 -20.74
C PHE A 291 9.31 -10.66 -21.86
N VAL A 292 10.44 -10.28 -22.44
CA VAL A 292 10.48 -9.58 -23.73
C VAL A 292 10.12 -10.64 -24.75
N GLN A 293 8.92 -10.51 -25.34
CA GLN A 293 8.54 -11.30 -26.50
C GLN A 293 9.64 -11.15 -27.55
N GLU A 294 10.21 -12.27 -27.98
CA GLU A 294 11.45 -12.33 -28.78
C GLU A 294 11.32 -11.59 -30.11
N THR A 295 11.73 -10.32 -30.18
CA THR A 295 11.91 -9.62 -31.46
C THR A 295 13.12 -8.69 -31.54
N GLU A 296 14.10 -8.74 -30.61
CA GLU A 296 15.28 -7.85 -30.74
C GLU A 296 16.65 -8.53 -30.54
N SER A 297 17.58 -8.07 -31.38
CA SER A 297 18.94 -8.55 -31.59
C SER A 297 19.83 -8.50 -30.32
N PRO A 298 20.88 -9.34 -30.22
CA PRO A 298 21.68 -9.49 -29.01
C PRO A 298 22.44 -8.22 -28.56
N ALA A 299 22.69 -7.25 -29.46
CA ALA A 299 23.39 -6.02 -29.11
C ALA A 299 22.55 -5.03 -28.27
N THR A 300 21.21 -5.11 -28.34
CA THR A 300 20.31 -4.24 -27.58
C THR A 300 20.15 -4.70 -26.13
N LYS A 301 20.31 -6.01 -25.87
CA LYS A 301 20.20 -6.61 -24.52
C LYS A 301 21.21 -6.05 -23.51
N THR A 302 22.45 -5.82 -23.93
CA THR A 302 23.52 -5.38 -23.01
C THR A 302 23.36 -3.92 -22.58
N LYS A 303 22.80 -3.05 -23.43
CA LYS A 303 22.52 -1.65 -23.08
C LYS A 303 21.29 -1.51 -22.16
N LEU A 304 20.26 -2.33 -22.35
CA LEU A 304 19.11 -2.37 -21.43
C LEU A 304 19.50 -2.89 -20.04
N MET A 305 20.40 -3.88 -19.97
CA MET A 305 20.90 -4.46 -18.71
C MET A 305 21.49 -3.41 -17.75
N LEU A 306 22.28 -2.47 -18.27
CA LEU A 306 22.88 -1.40 -17.46
C LEU A 306 21.86 -0.36 -17.00
N LEU A 307 20.86 -0.04 -17.83
CA LEU A 307 19.87 1.00 -17.51
C LEU A 307 18.89 0.55 -16.40
N TYR A 308 18.53 -0.73 -16.36
CA TYR A 308 17.63 -1.27 -15.33
C TYR A 308 18.30 -1.42 -13.96
N CYS A 309 19.61 -1.69 -13.90
CA CYS A 309 20.33 -1.74 -12.63
C CYS A 309 20.45 -0.37 -11.95
N PHE A 310 20.49 0.72 -12.72
CA PHE A 310 20.62 2.09 -12.18
C PHE A 310 19.29 2.72 -11.75
N LEU A 311 18.14 2.22 -12.21
CA LEU A 311 16.81 2.77 -11.87
C LEU A 311 16.17 2.13 -10.63
N ALA A 312 16.84 1.18 -9.98
CA ALA A 312 16.33 0.39 -8.86
C ALA A 312 17.11 0.61 -7.53
N VAL A 313 17.86 1.71 -7.42
CA VAL A 313 18.44 2.21 -6.17
C VAL A 313 17.68 3.46 -5.74
#